data_AF-A0A5N9CX84-F1
#
_entry.id   AF-A0A5N9CX84-F1
#
_cell.length_a   1.000
_cell.length_b   1.000
_cell.length_c   1.000
_cell.angle_alpha   90.00
_cell.angle_beta   90.00
_cell.angle_gamma   90.00
#
_symmetry.space_group_name_H-M   'P 1'
#
loop_
_entity.id
_entity.type
_entity.pdbx_description
1 polymer ?
#
loop_
_entity_poly.entity_id
_entity_poly.type
_entity_poly.pdbx_seq_one_letter_code
_entity_poly.pdbx_strand_id
1 'polypeptide(L)' 'ECPQLQSRDFYREIDHPVIGKVKVPASLFNLSLTPYQYTRPAPTLGQHNSEIYVDGLEYSREDFVRLRQLDVI' A
#
# COMPACT_ATOMS: atom_id res chain seq x y z
N GLU A 1 23.94 -12.48 -6.97
CA GLU A 1 23.57 -11.50 -5.92
C GLU A 1 24.47 -10.29 -6.02
N CYS A 2 24.00 -9.08 -5.65
CA CYS A 2 24.79 -7.85 -5.68
C CYS A 2 25.20 -7.47 -4.24
N PRO A 3 26.50 -7.58 -3.86
CA PRO A 3 26.96 -7.32 -2.49
C PRO A 3 26.58 -5.93 -1.99
N GLN A 4 26.58 -4.96 -2.91
CA GLN A 4 26.32 -3.57 -2.60
C GLN A 4 24.83 -3.31 -2.28
N LEU A 5 23.90 -4.07 -2.86
CA LEU A 5 22.47 -3.96 -2.53
C LEU A 5 22.14 -4.69 -1.23
N GLN A 6 22.84 -5.79 -0.94
CA GLN A 6 22.73 -6.53 0.31
C GLN A 6 23.25 -5.72 1.50
N SER A 7 24.39 -5.02 1.35
CA SER A 7 25.02 -4.26 2.43
C SER A 7 24.18 -3.08 2.96
N ARG A 8 23.04 -2.78 2.32
CA ARG A 8 22.14 -1.68 2.68
C ARG A 8 20.67 -2.10 2.76
N ASP A 9 20.40 -3.40 2.82
CA ASP A 9 19.05 -3.96 2.93
C ASP A 9 18.08 -3.41 1.87
N PHE A 10 18.56 -3.29 0.63
CA PHE A 10 17.81 -2.63 -0.45
C PHE A 10 16.46 -3.31 -0.75
N TYR A 11 16.43 -4.64 -0.70
CA TYR A 11 15.22 -5.43 -0.89
C TYR A 11 14.64 -5.84 0.46
N ARG A 12 13.32 -5.70 0.60
CA ARG A 12 12.57 -6.21 1.74
C ARG A 12 11.55 -7.22 1.27
N GLU A 13 11.36 -8.27 2.04
CA GLU A 13 10.26 -9.21 1.85
C GLU A 13 8.99 -8.62 2.46
N ILE A 14 7.93 -8.56 1.67
CA ILE A 14 6.60 -8.10 2.10
C ILE A 14 5.58 -9.19 1.78
N ASP A 15 4.50 -9.23 2.56
CA ASP A 15 3.36 -10.12 2.31
C ASP A 15 2.22 -9.31 1.69
N HIS A 16 1.98 -9.51 0.38
CA HIS A 16 0.94 -8.81 -0.36
C HIS A 16 -0.33 -9.67 -0.42
N PRO A 17 -1.52 -9.12 -0.13
CA PRO A 17 -2.76 -9.90 0.01
C PRO A 17 -3.11 -10.78 -1.20
N VAL A 18 -2.66 -10.41 -2.40
CA VAL A 18 -2.92 -11.16 -3.65
C VAL A 18 -1.69 -11.93 -4.15
N ILE A 19 -0.48 -11.41 -3.92
CA ILE A 19 0.75 -11.95 -4.54
C ILE A 19 1.45 -12.91 -3.57
N GLY A 20 1.12 -12.84 -2.28
CA GLY A 20 1.83 -13.50 -1.20
C GLY A 20 3.17 -12.83 -0.91
N LYS A 21 4.12 -13.63 -0.42
CA LYS A 21 5.46 -13.16 -0.08
C LYS A 21 6.27 -12.81 -1.31
N VAL A 22 6.73 -11.56 -1.38
CA VAL A 22 7.53 -11.05 -2.50
C VAL A 22 8.63 -10.11 -2.01
N LYS A 23 9.81 -10.17 -2.64
CA LYS A 23 10.89 -9.21 -2.40
C LYS A 23 10.72 -8.00 -3.30
N VAL A 24 10.64 -6.82 -2.70
CA VAL A 24 10.50 -5.53 -3.39
C VAL A 24 11.62 -4.56 -2.99
N PRO A 25 12.05 -3.67 -3.89
CA PRO A 25 12.88 -2.52 -3.50
C PRO A 25 12.17 -1.68 -2.44
N ALA A 26 12.83 -1.40 -1.32
CA ALA A 26 12.23 -0.68 -0.20
C ALA A 26 12.94 0.64 0.10
N SER A 27 14.22 0.59 0.48
CA SER A 27 15.00 1.78 0.83
C SER A 27 15.95 2.16 -0.32
N LEU A 28 15.60 3.21 -1.07
CA LEU A 28 16.49 3.77 -2.09
C LEU A 28 17.65 4.54 -1.46
N PHE A 29 17.36 5.26 -0.36
CA PHE A 29 18.31 6.08 0.38
C PHE A 29 18.15 5.84 1.89
N ASN A 30 19.28 5.76 2.60
CA ASN A 30 19.28 5.65 4.05
C ASN A 30 19.28 7.04 4.67
N LEU A 31 18.11 7.49 5.12
CA LEU A 31 17.93 8.77 5.80
C LEU A 31 18.05 8.57 7.31
N SER A 32 19.04 9.21 7.94
CA SER A 32 19.32 9.01 9.37
C SER A 32 18.25 9.59 10.30
N LEU A 33 17.61 10.71 9.92
CA LEU A 33 16.57 11.36 10.72
C LEU A 33 15.16 10.88 10.39
N THR A 34 14.94 10.38 9.16
CA THR A 34 13.64 9.93 8.66
C THR A 34 13.78 8.59 7.94
N PRO A 35 14.22 7.54 8.65
CA PRO A 35 14.45 6.23 8.04
C PRO A 35 13.17 5.70 7.40
N TYR A 36 13.31 5.00 6.27
CA TYR A 36 12.19 4.36 5.61
C TYR A 36 11.48 3.40 6.57
N GLN A 37 10.16 3.55 6.69
CA GLN A 37 9.31 2.66 7.46
C GLN A 37 8.35 1.93 6.52
N TYR A 38 8.30 0.60 6.67
CA TYR A 38 7.27 -0.18 6.00
C TYR A 38 6.00 -0.08 6.83
N THR A 39 4.92 0.41 6.21
CA THR A 39 3.62 0.60 6.87
C THR A 39 2.61 -0.46 6.44
N ARG A 40 2.48 -0.69 5.13
CA ARG A 40 1.55 -1.67 4.54
C ARG A 40 2.01 -2.06 3.13
N PRO A 41 1.59 -3.23 2.61
CA PRO A 41 1.84 -3.59 1.21
C PRO A 41 1.07 -2.66 0.25
N ALA A 42 1.36 -2.76 -1.04
CA ALA A 42 0.55 -2.11 -2.06
C ALA A 42 -0.93 -2.52 -1.91
N PRO A 43 -1.88 -1.58 -2.09
CA PRO A 43 -3.29 -1.90 -1.93
C PRO A 43 -3.86 -2.68 -3.10
N THR A 44 -4.90 -3.46 -2.84
CA THR A 44 -5.73 -4.02 -3.92
C THR A 44 -6.64 -2.96 -4.52
N LEU A 45 -7.17 -3.22 -5.71
CA LEU A 45 -8.17 -2.37 -6.33
C LEU A 45 -9.36 -2.17 -5.36
N GLY A 46 -9.68 -0.91 -5.08
CA GLY A 46 -10.79 -0.53 -4.20
C GLY A 46 -10.60 -0.78 -2.70
N GLN A 47 -9.41 -1.22 -2.24
CA GLN A 47 -9.19 -1.62 -0.83
C GLN A 47 -9.59 -0.54 0.19
N HIS A 48 -9.36 0.73 -0.14
CA HIS A 48 -9.60 1.86 0.76
C HIS A 48 -10.84 2.68 0.38
N ASN A 49 -11.74 2.17 -0.49
CA ASN A 49 -12.90 2.94 -0.94
C ASN A 49 -13.78 3.39 0.25
N SER A 50 -14.08 2.50 1.21
CA SER A 50 -14.89 2.88 2.37
C SER A 50 -14.20 3.94 3.24
N GLU A 51 -12.89 3.77 3.53
CA GLU A 51 -12.10 4.72 4.33
C GLU A 51 -12.12 6.11 3.69
N ILE A 52 -11.93 6.20 2.38
CA ILE A 52 -11.86 7.49 1.69
C ILE A 52 -13.24 8.11 1.49
N TYR A 53 -14.21 7.37 0.94
CA TYR A 53 -15.52 7.95 0.60
C TYR A 53 -16.38 8.21 1.84
N VAL A 54 -16.40 7.29 2.81
CA VAL A 54 -17.28 7.40 3.98
C VAL A 54 -16.59 8.15 5.11
N ASP A 55 -15.39 7.71 5.52
CA ASP A 55 -14.75 8.29 6.71
C ASP A 55 -14.01 9.61 6.39
N GLY A 56 -13.43 9.73 5.20
CA GLY A 56 -12.66 10.92 4.78
C GLY A 56 -13.50 12.01 4.10
N LEU A 57 -14.35 11.62 3.15
CA LEU A 57 -15.17 12.54 2.34
C LEU A 57 -16.62 12.65 2.84
N GLU A 58 -16.98 11.91 3.89
CA GLU A 58 -18.28 11.98 4.55
C GLU A 58 -19.49 11.68 3.64
N TYR A 59 -19.30 10.81 2.63
CA TYR A 59 -20.42 10.34 1.81
C TYR A 59 -21.38 9.52 2.66
N SER A 60 -22.67 9.67 2.38
CA SER A 60 -23.68 8.80 2.98
C SER A 60 -23.43 7.34 2.58
N ARG A 61 -23.87 6.40 3.42
CA ARG A 61 -23.74 4.96 3.11
C ARG A 61 -24.55 4.62 1.87
N GLU A 62 -25.67 5.30 1.69
CA GLU A 62 -26.56 5.18 0.54
C GLU A 62 -25.83 5.58 -0.76
N ASP A 63 -25.12 6.72 -0.76
CA ASP A 63 -24.35 7.17 -1.92
C ASP A 63 -23.17 6.24 -2.22
N PHE A 64 -22.46 5.78 -1.19
CA PHE A 64 -21.38 4.81 -1.35
C PHE A 64 -21.85 3.51 -2.02
N VAL A 65 -22.98 2.96 -1.56
CA VAL A 65 -23.58 1.75 -2.16
C VAL A 65 -24.03 2.03 -3.59
N ARG A 66 -24.61 3.20 -3.86
CA ARG A 66 -25.03 3.59 -5.21
C ARG A 66 -23.84 3.64 -6.17
N LEU A 67 -22.70 4.20 -5.76
CA LEU A 67 -21.49 4.26 -6.59
C LEU A 67 -20.97 2.85 -6.93
N ARG A 68 -21.00 1.91 -5.98
CA ARG A 68 -20.64 0.50 -6.19
C ARG A 68 -21.59 -0.20 -7.16
N GLN A 69 -22.89 0.04 -7.05
CA GLN A 69 -23.91 -0.55 -7.94
C GLN A 69 -23.80 -0.03 -9.37
N LEU A 70 -23.33 1.20 -9.55
CA LEU A 70 -23.09 1.83 -10.85
C LEU A 70 -21.73 1.46 -11.47
N ASP A 71 -20.93 0.61 -10.80
CA ASP A 71 -19.59 0.19 -11.24
C ASP A 71 -18.62 1.36 -11.45
N VAL A 72 -18.82 2.44 -10.70
CA VAL A 72 -17.91 3.61 -10.68
C VAL A 72 -16.74 3.37 -9.73
N ILE A 73 -16.96 2.57 -8.67
CA ILE A 73 -15.99 2.21 -7.63
C ILE A 73 -16.17 0.75 -7.18
#